data_AF-A0A0X8JTC5-F1
#
_entry.id   AF-A0A0X8JTC5-F1
#
_cell.length_a   1.000
_cell.length_b   1.000
_cell.length_c   1.000
_cell.angle_alpha   90.00
_cell.angle_beta   90.00
_cell.angle_gamma   90.00
#
_symmetry.space_group_name_H-M   'P 1'
#
loop_
_entity.id
_entity.type
_entity.pdbx_description
1 polymer ?
#
loop_
_entity_poly.entity_id
_entity_poly.type
_entity_poly.pdbx_seq_one_letter_code
_entity_poly.pdbx_strand_id
1 'polypeptide(L)'
;MKANKFLKTGNGKKIIHIFLSIFAGSIIYILFREKNLLMFKWFKFLKLNFIINFLRDNFYKYRIYIPKSVLFSLPDALWVYSFTMFLSIYFKNRIILSSIFAGSIITEILQLWFVTGTFDIYDVIYMFALYLIAMYFIKKFEEEEKI
;
A
#
# COMPACT_ATOMS: atom_id res chain seq x y z
N MET A 1 25.59 15.37 4.57
CA MET A 1 25.16 15.96 5.86
C MET A 1 23.68 16.38 5.91
N LYS A 2 23.12 17.05 4.89
CA LYS A 2 21.69 17.48 4.85
C LYS A 2 20.65 16.34 4.87
N ALA A 3 20.87 15.26 4.11
CA ALA A 3 19.92 14.12 4.06
C ALA A 3 19.70 13.48 5.45
N ASN A 4 20.78 13.34 6.22
CA ASN A 4 20.72 12.75 7.57
C ASN A 4 19.97 13.63 8.58
N LYS A 5 19.88 14.95 8.34
CA LYS A 5 19.07 15.89 9.15
C LYS A 5 17.59 15.82 8.77
N PHE A 6 17.26 15.65 7.48
CA PHE A 6 15.88 15.49 7.01
C PHE A 6 15.25 14.19 7.51
N LEU A 7 15.97 13.08 7.44
CA LEU A 7 15.51 11.76 7.92
C LEU A 7 15.26 11.72 9.44
N LYS A 8 15.82 12.67 10.20
CA LYS A 8 15.58 12.80 11.65
C LYS A 8 14.29 13.55 11.99
N THR A 9 13.65 14.23 11.04
CA THR A 9 12.35 14.88 11.26
C THR A 9 11.23 13.83 11.22
N GLY A 10 10.13 14.03 11.97
CA GLY A 10 8.98 13.11 11.94
C GLY A 10 8.41 12.97 10.53
N ASN A 11 8.37 14.06 9.75
CA ASN A 11 7.98 14.04 8.33
C ASN A 11 8.94 13.22 7.45
N GLY A 12 10.26 13.31 7.65
CA GLY A 12 11.22 12.49 6.90
C GLY A 12 11.01 10.99 7.14
N LYS A 13 10.75 10.59 8.39
CA LYS A 13 10.40 9.21 8.74
C LYS A 13 9.09 8.77 8.08
N LYS A 14 8.04 9.61 8.12
CA LYS A 14 6.78 9.33 7.41
C LYS A 14 7.00 9.06 5.93
N ILE A 15 7.81 9.87 5.25
CA ILE A 15 8.13 9.70 3.82
C ILE A 15 8.82 8.35 3.53
N ILE A 16 9.74 7.92 4.38
CA ILE A 16 10.37 6.59 4.24
C ILE A 16 9.31 5.48 4.31
N HIS A 17 8.42 5.54 5.30
CA HIS A 17 7.35 4.55 5.47
C HIS A 17 6.40 4.52 4.26
N ILE A 18 6.05 5.69 3.70
CA ILE A 18 5.22 5.81 2.49
C ILE A 18 5.93 5.14 1.31
N PHE A 19 7.20 5.48 1.08
CA PHE A 19 7.94 4.94 -0.07
C PHE A 19 8.12 3.42 0.04
N LEU A 20 8.52 2.92 1.21
CA LEU A 20 8.73 1.48 1.43
C LEU A 20 7.44 0.67 1.24
N SER A 21 6.31 1.17 1.75
CA SER A 21 5.02 0.47 1.63
C SER A 21 4.51 0.45 0.19
N ILE A 22 4.54 1.58 -0.52
CA ILE A 22 4.16 1.63 -1.94
C ILE A 22 5.07 0.73 -2.77
N PHE A 23 6.38 0.77 -2.52
CA PHE A 23 7.35 -0.04 -3.25
C PHE A 23 7.12 -1.54 -3.02
N ALA A 24 6.94 -1.96 -1.77
CA ALA A 24 6.67 -3.35 -1.42
C ALA A 24 5.37 -3.86 -2.07
N GLY A 25 4.27 -3.10 -1.93
CA GLY A 25 2.99 -3.46 -2.54
C GLY A 25 3.07 -3.53 -4.06
N SER A 26 3.74 -2.55 -4.68
CA SER A 26 3.93 -2.49 -6.12
C SER A 26 4.77 -3.65 -6.65
N ILE A 27 5.85 -4.05 -5.95
CA ILE A 27 6.66 -5.21 -6.35
C ILE A 27 5.83 -6.49 -6.34
N ILE A 28 5.08 -6.73 -5.27
CA ILE A 28 4.23 -7.93 -5.17
C ILE A 28 3.23 -7.93 -6.32
N TYR A 29 2.60 -6.78 -6.57
CA TYR A 29 1.61 -6.60 -7.60
C TYR A 29 2.19 -6.82 -9.01
N ILE A 30 3.32 -6.17 -9.32
CA ILE A 30 3.98 -6.24 -10.64
C ILE A 30 4.53 -7.63 -10.91
N LEU A 31 5.13 -8.31 -9.94
CA LEU A 31 5.80 -9.59 -10.17
C LEU A 31 4.84 -10.76 -10.21
N PHE A 32 3.79 -10.77 -9.36
CA PHE A 32 3.02 -11.99 -9.09
C PHE A 32 1.54 -11.92 -9.47
N ARG A 33 0.96 -10.75 -9.76
CA ARG A 33 -0.44 -10.65 -10.25
C ARG A 33 -0.57 -11.02 -11.72
N GLU A 34 -1.77 -11.22 -12.22
CA GLU A 34 -2.00 -11.57 -13.63
C GLU A 34 -1.76 -10.39 -14.60
N LYS A 35 -1.34 -10.69 -15.84
CA LYS A 35 -1.02 -9.68 -16.86
C LYS A 35 -2.24 -8.94 -17.45
N ASN A 36 -3.46 -9.40 -17.15
CA ASN A 36 -4.70 -8.81 -17.67
C ASN A 36 -5.07 -7.47 -17.02
N LEU A 37 -4.36 -7.08 -15.97
CA LEU A 37 -4.61 -5.86 -15.20
C LEU A 37 -4.26 -4.59 -15.99
N LEU A 38 -5.01 -3.51 -15.71
CA LEU A 38 -4.87 -2.20 -16.39
C LEU A 38 -3.42 -1.68 -16.37
N MET A 39 -2.70 -1.89 -15.28
CA MET A 39 -1.31 -1.46 -15.11
C MET A 39 -0.37 -2.00 -16.21
N PHE A 40 -0.60 -3.21 -16.74
CA PHE A 40 0.21 -3.74 -17.84
C PHE A 40 -0.02 -3.00 -19.15
N LYS A 41 -1.23 -2.44 -19.36
CA LYS A 41 -1.48 -1.53 -20.49
C LYS A 41 -0.67 -0.24 -20.35
N TRP A 42 -0.52 0.26 -19.12
CA TRP A 42 0.29 1.45 -18.84
C TRP A 42 1.78 1.18 -19.08
N PHE A 43 2.30 0.03 -18.63
CA PHE A 43 3.68 -0.37 -18.92
C PHE A 43 3.95 -0.52 -20.42
N LYS A 44 2.97 -1.04 -21.17
CA LYS A 44 3.06 -1.10 -22.63
C LYS A 44 3.10 0.30 -23.24
N PHE A 45 2.23 1.21 -22.79
CA PHE A 45 2.21 2.60 -23.24
C PHE A 45 3.53 3.34 -22.95
N LEU A 46 4.09 3.15 -21.76
CA LEU A 46 5.38 3.73 -21.33
C LEU A 46 6.62 3.02 -21.90
N LYS A 47 6.44 2.02 -22.78
CA LYS A 47 7.52 1.17 -23.34
C LYS A 47 8.38 0.45 -22.29
N LEU A 48 7.86 0.22 -21.09
CA LEU A 48 8.52 -0.51 -19.99
C LEU A 48 8.27 -2.02 -20.02
N ASN A 49 7.41 -2.49 -20.94
CA ASN A 49 6.98 -3.88 -21.00
C ASN A 49 8.13 -4.89 -21.11
N PHE A 50 9.25 -4.53 -21.76
CA PHE A 50 10.43 -5.42 -21.84
C PHE A 50 11.01 -5.72 -20.45
N ILE A 51 11.28 -4.68 -19.66
CA ILE A 51 11.85 -4.82 -18.30
C ILE A 51 10.88 -5.59 -17.41
N ILE A 52 9.59 -5.26 -17.47
CA ILE A 52 8.58 -5.91 -16.65
C ILE A 52 8.42 -7.39 -17.01
N ASN A 53 8.42 -7.74 -18.30
CA ASN A 53 8.38 -9.14 -18.71
C ASN A 53 9.63 -9.89 -18.27
N PHE A 54 10.82 -9.32 -18.47
CA PHE A 54 12.07 -9.92 -18.02
C PHE A 54 12.04 -10.25 -16.53
N LEU A 55 11.62 -9.32 -15.67
CA LEU A 55 11.49 -9.57 -14.24
C LEU A 55 10.47 -10.69 -13.97
N ARG A 56 9.29 -10.62 -14.58
CA ARG A 56 8.23 -11.60 -14.34
C ARG A 56 8.59 -12.99 -14.81
N ASP A 57 9.29 -13.15 -15.93
CA ASP A 57 9.68 -14.46 -16.44
C ASP A 57 10.63 -15.18 -15.46
N ASN A 58 11.40 -14.41 -14.67
CA ASN A 58 12.24 -14.94 -13.60
C ASN A 58 11.47 -15.22 -12.29
N PHE A 59 10.54 -14.34 -11.90
CA PHE A 59 9.92 -14.38 -10.58
C PHE A 59 8.51 -14.99 -10.52
N TYR A 60 7.71 -14.93 -11.59
CA TYR A 60 6.29 -15.30 -11.56
C TYR A 60 6.07 -16.76 -11.15
N LYS A 61 7.00 -17.66 -11.50
CA LYS A 61 6.95 -19.08 -11.10
C LYS A 61 6.88 -19.28 -9.58
N TYR A 62 7.42 -18.36 -8.79
CA TYR A 62 7.41 -18.46 -7.32
C TYR A 62 6.06 -18.11 -6.70
N ARG A 63 5.09 -17.59 -7.50
CA ARG A 63 3.73 -17.28 -7.06
C ARG A 63 3.08 -18.47 -6.35
N ILE A 64 3.36 -19.70 -6.76
CA ILE A 64 2.78 -20.92 -6.17
C ILE A 64 3.14 -21.13 -4.69
N TYR A 65 4.26 -20.55 -4.24
CA TYR A 65 4.72 -20.66 -2.85
C TYR A 65 4.21 -19.52 -1.96
N ILE A 66 3.57 -18.50 -2.56
CA ILE A 66 3.08 -17.33 -1.83
C ILE A 66 1.59 -17.55 -1.53
N PRO A 67 1.14 -17.37 -0.27
CA PRO A 67 -0.27 -17.44 0.06
C PRO A 67 -1.11 -16.49 -0.79
N LYS A 68 -2.30 -16.93 -1.21
CA LYS A 68 -3.20 -16.10 -2.02
C LYS A 68 -3.52 -14.78 -1.31
N SER A 69 -3.82 -14.80 -0.01
CA SER A 69 -4.09 -13.57 0.77
C SER A 69 -2.94 -12.55 0.68
N VAL A 70 -1.68 -12.99 0.66
CA VAL A 70 -0.52 -12.10 0.51
C VAL A 70 -0.45 -11.52 -0.92
N LEU A 71 -0.83 -12.29 -1.93
CA LEU A 71 -0.82 -11.83 -3.32
C LEU A 71 -1.98 -10.88 -3.64
N PHE A 72 -3.13 -11.12 -3.03
CA PHE A 72 -4.38 -10.44 -3.35
C PHE A 72 -4.67 -9.27 -2.41
N SER A 73 -4.45 -9.43 -1.10
CA SER A 73 -4.86 -8.49 -0.05
C SER A 73 -3.76 -7.57 0.46
N LEU A 74 -2.53 -8.08 0.56
CA LEU A 74 -1.42 -7.30 1.15
C LEU A 74 -1.07 -6.03 0.37
N PRO A 75 -1.01 -6.02 -0.99
CA PRO A 75 -0.71 -4.81 -1.74
C PRO A 75 -1.70 -3.67 -1.43
N ASP A 76 -2.99 -3.98 -1.39
CA ASP A 76 -4.06 -3.00 -1.17
C ASP A 76 -3.98 -2.43 0.26
N ALA A 77 -3.75 -3.30 1.25
CA ALA A 77 -3.53 -2.86 2.62
C ALA A 77 -2.26 -1.99 2.79
N LEU A 78 -1.18 -2.30 2.05
CA LEU A 78 0.03 -1.46 2.03
C LEU A 78 -0.24 -0.09 1.40
N TRP A 79 -1.13 0.00 0.42
CA TRP A 79 -1.56 1.28 -0.14
C TRP A 79 -2.39 2.10 0.85
N VAL A 80 -3.35 1.48 1.56
CA VAL A 80 -4.10 2.15 2.64
C VAL A 80 -3.16 2.67 3.73
N TYR A 81 -2.18 1.87 4.14
CA TYR A 81 -1.12 2.28 5.05
C TYR A 81 -0.39 3.53 4.54
N SER A 82 0.11 3.45 3.30
CA SER A 82 0.91 4.52 2.69
C SER A 82 0.12 5.83 2.59
N PHE A 83 -1.17 5.76 2.27
CA PHE A 83 -1.98 6.94 2.07
C PHE A 83 -2.44 7.55 3.39
N THR A 84 -2.70 6.73 4.41
CA THR A 84 -2.90 7.21 5.79
C THR A 84 -1.66 7.96 6.30
N MET A 85 -0.46 7.39 6.08
CA MET A 85 0.81 8.04 6.43
C MET A 85 1.01 9.35 5.67
N PHE A 86 0.68 9.39 4.38
CA PHE A 86 0.75 10.59 3.55
C PHE A 86 -0.17 11.70 4.06
N LEU A 87 -1.45 11.40 4.34
CA LEU A 87 -2.38 12.38 4.89
C LEU A 87 -1.90 12.94 6.23
N SER A 88 -1.21 12.13 7.04
CA SER A 88 -0.66 12.57 8.34
C SER A 88 0.47 13.61 8.25
N ILE A 89 1.00 13.86 7.05
CA ILE A 89 1.94 14.96 6.81
C ILE A 89 1.20 16.30 6.82
N TYR A 90 -0.05 16.32 6.32
CA TYR A 90 -0.83 17.54 6.14
C TYR A 90 -1.90 17.75 7.21
N PHE A 91 -2.47 16.65 7.73
CA PHE A 91 -3.60 16.70 8.66
C PHE A 91 -3.27 15.98 9.97
N LYS A 92 -3.63 16.61 11.09
CA LYS A 92 -3.55 16.00 12.43
C LYS A 92 -4.90 15.41 12.89
N ASN A 93 -5.98 15.70 12.17
CA ASN A 93 -7.32 15.24 12.52
C ASN A 93 -7.45 13.73 12.23
N ARG A 94 -7.65 12.93 13.30
CA ARG A 94 -7.80 11.48 13.22
C ARG A 94 -8.94 11.04 12.31
N ILE A 95 -10.04 11.79 12.23
CA ILE A 95 -11.18 11.47 11.35
C ILE A 95 -10.75 11.55 9.88
N ILE A 96 -9.98 12.58 9.51
CA ILE A 96 -9.47 12.73 8.14
C ILE A 96 -8.51 11.59 7.81
N LEU A 97 -7.65 11.20 8.74
CA LEU A 97 -6.73 10.07 8.54
C LEU A 97 -7.48 8.74 8.36
N SER A 98 -8.52 8.52 9.16
CA SER A 98 -9.37 7.32 9.08
C SER A 98 -10.21 7.25 7.81
N SER A 99 -10.40 8.37 7.09
CA SER A 99 -11.31 8.43 5.93
C SER A 99 -10.91 7.46 4.82
N ILE A 100 -9.60 7.26 4.60
CA ILE A 100 -9.09 6.33 3.58
C ILE A 100 -9.38 4.90 3.97
N PHE A 101 -9.11 4.54 5.22
CA PHE A 101 -9.43 3.22 5.74
C PHE A 101 -10.94 2.97 5.66
N ALA A 102 -11.76 3.91 6.12
CA ALA A 102 -13.21 3.80 6.08
C ALA A 102 -13.73 3.65 4.64
N GLY A 103 -13.24 4.48 3.71
CA GLY A 103 -13.60 4.39 2.29
C GLY A 103 -13.23 3.02 1.70
N SER A 104 -12.06 2.49 2.02
CA SER A 104 -11.58 1.19 1.52
C SER A 104 -12.42 0.02 2.08
N ILE A 105 -12.79 0.06 3.36
CA ILE A 105 -13.70 -0.94 3.95
C ILE A 105 -15.10 -0.85 3.34
N ILE A 106 -15.62 0.37 3.14
CA ILE A 106 -16.94 0.55 2.51
C ILE A 106 -16.91 -0.04 1.10
N THR A 107 -15.87 0.25 0.29
CA THR A 107 -15.77 -0.32 -1.05
C THR A 107 -15.72 -1.84 -1.04
N GLU A 108 -15.06 -2.44 -0.05
CA GLU A 108 -14.98 -3.89 0.10
C GLU A 108 -16.34 -4.51 0.46
N ILE A 109 -17.04 -3.94 1.44
CA ILE A 109 -18.38 -4.40 1.84
C ILE A 109 -19.38 -4.25 0.69
N LEU A 110 -19.29 -3.18 -0.09
CA LEU A 110 -20.18 -2.95 -1.23
C LEU A 110 -20.02 -3.98 -2.35
N GLN A 111 -18.89 -4.72 -2.42
CA GLN A 111 -18.72 -5.80 -3.39
C GLN A 111 -19.66 -6.98 -3.17
N LEU A 112 -20.29 -7.08 -2.00
CA LEU A 112 -21.30 -8.12 -1.71
C LEU A 112 -22.60 -7.94 -2.52
N TRP A 113 -22.92 -6.72 -2.96
CA TRP A 113 -24.21 -6.44 -3.60
C TRP A 113 -24.15 -5.48 -4.79
N PHE A 114 -23.31 -4.45 -4.74
CA PHE A 114 -23.45 -3.28 -5.62
C PHE A 114 -22.23 -3.02 -6.51
N VAL A 115 -21.05 -3.43 -6.08
CA VAL A 115 -19.79 -3.16 -6.78
C VAL A 115 -19.28 -4.44 -7.42
N THR A 116 -18.87 -4.35 -8.69
CA THR A 116 -18.19 -5.46 -9.37
C THR A 116 -16.85 -5.73 -8.67
N GLY A 117 -16.76 -6.86 -7.99
CA GLY A 117 -15.59 -7.26 -7.20
C GLY A 117 -15.79 -8.65 -6.61
N THR A 118 -14.88 -9.08 -5.74
CA THR A 118 -15.00 -10.32 -4.99
C THR A 118 -14.65 -10.00 -3.56
N PHE A 119 -15.66 -10.01 -2.70
CA PHE A 119 -15.45 -9.78 -1.28
C PHE A 119 -14.47 -10.82 -0.72
N ASP A 120 -13.38 -10.36 -0.12
CA ASP A 120 -12.42 -11.18 0.61
C ASP A 120 -12.24 -10.67 2.04
N ILE A 121 -12.48 -11.54 3.01
CA ILE A 121 -12.29 -11.22 4.43
C ILE A 121 -10.83 -10.87 4.74
N TYR A 122 -9.86 -11.42 3.99
CA TYR A 122 -8.46 -11.08 4.16
C TYR A 122 -8.16 -9.64 3.77
N ASP A 123 -8.89 -9.06 2.81
CA ASP A 123 -8.72 -7.65 2.44
C ASP A 123 -9.08 -6.75 3.63
N VAL A 124 -10.20 -7.03 4.30
CA VAL A 124 -10.63 -6.33 5.51
C VAL A 124 -9.61 -6.50 6.65
N ILE A 125 -9.16 -7.73 6.92
CA ILE A 125 -8.21 -8.03 8.01
C ILE A 125 -6.88 -7.31 7.78
N TYR A 126 -6.31 -7.41 6.59
CA TYR A 126 -5.02 -6.81 6.27
C TYR A 126 -5.10 -5.28 6.29
N MET A 127 -6.15 -4.70 5.70
CA MET A 127 -6.37 -3.25 5.72
C MET A 127 -6.52 -2.73 7.16
N PHE A 128 -7.31 -3.42 7.99
CA PHE A 128 -7.49 -3.03 9.39
C PHE A 128 -6.17 -3.12 10.18
N ALA A 129 -5.44 -4.24 10.04
CA ALA A 129 -4.16 -4.43 10.72
C ALA A 129 -3.14 -3.36 10.32
N LEU A 130 -2.94 -3.13 9.02
CA LEU A 130 -1.98 -2.13 8.57
C LEU A 130 -2.43 -0.70 8.89
N TYR A 131 -3.73 -0.40 8.85
CA TYR A 131 -4.24 0.90 9.32
C TYR A 131 -3.88 1.15 10.79
N LEU A 132 -4.08 0.17 11.69
CA LEU A 132 -3.69 0.31 13.10
C LEU A 132 -2.18 0.54 13.26
N ILE A 133 -1.36 -0.17 12.47
CA ILE A 133 0.09 0.03 12.45
C ILE A 133 0.45 1.44 11.97
N ALA A 134 -0.23 1.97 10.94
CA ALA A 134 -0.03 3.35 10.47
C ALA A 134 -0.32 4.34 11.61
N MET A 135 -1.47 4.20 12.27
CA MET A 135 -1.87 5.10 13.36
C MET A 135 -0.90 5.05 14.55
N TYR A 136 -0.37 3.87 14.87
CA TYR A 136 0.67 3.70 15.88
C TYR A 136 1.94 4.50 15.52
N PHE A 137 2.46 4.34 14.30
CA PHE A 137 3.67 5.06 13.88
C PHE A 137 3.44 6.56 13.76
N ILE A 138 2.26 7.01 13.30
CA ILE A 138 1.92 8.43 13.25
C ILE A 138 1.97 9.03 14.65
N LYS A 139 1.32 8.38 15.63
CA LYS A 139 1.33 8.84 17.03
C LYS A 139 2.75 8.89 17.57
N LYS A 140 3.56 7.85 17.34
CA LYS A 140 4.96 7.81 17.76
C LYS A 140 5.78 8.97 17.19
N PHE A 141 5.65 9.26 15.90
CA PHE A 141 6.38 10.38 15.29
C PHE A 141 5.90 11.75 15.77
N GLU A 142 4.62 11.90 16.11
CA GLU A 142 4.10 13.14 16.71
C GLU A 142 4.59 13.35 18.15
N GLU A 143 4.84 12.28 18.91
CA GLU A 143 5.42 12.35 20.26
C GLU A 143 6.91 12.73 20.19
N GLU A 144 7.66 12.12 19.26
CA GLU A 144 9.08 12.45 19.04
C GLU A 144 9.32 13.90 18.58
N GLU A 145 8.34 14.53 17.92
CA GLU A 145 8.42 15.95 17.53
C GLU A 145 8.12 16.93 18.68
N LYS A 146 7.55 16.45 19.80
CA LYS A 146 7.24 17.28 20.98
C LYS A 146 8.35 17.28 22.03
N ILE A 147 9.33 16.38 21.92
CA ILE A 147 10.49 16.23 22.81
C ILE A 147 11.66 17.04 22.23
#